data_AF-Q0RKS6-F1
#
_entry.id   AF-Q0RKS6-F1
#
_cell.length_a   1.000
_cell.length_b   1.000
_cell.length_c   1.000
_cell.angle_alpha   90.00
_cell.angle_beta   90.00
_cell.angle_gamma   90.00
#
_symmetry.space_group_name_H-M   'P 1'
#
loop_
_entity.id
_entity.type
_entity.pdbx_description
1 polymer ?
#
loop_
_entity_poly.entity_id
_entity_poly.type
_entity_poly.pdbx_seq_one_letter_code
_entity_poly.pdbx_strand_id
1 'polypeptide(L)'
;MLALACWLVAVLSPVPFAWAVTGGVAVVAVQYLVAPWVIAWLVPATELVRTADGYRSDEPVAAIVARQCRAGGLPLVRLGIVEDGEPNAFTFGRSRRDSRVWISRGLLDRLDEREVEAVVAHELGHVAHRDVAVMTAASLIPAVLYFATAGGRAADRPGGNDLNRLLAFAAYLAAQLALLGFARAREFGADHASCRATGDGDALCSALVRIAYGIDEVGRERAARIAALRADDENRQARRLARRAARIRSTGALGIAGPGGLPAAGLLGPGLPPERIAAAMRWENTSPWARWGELFATHPLVVHRIAALERSGLPGAPTRWGAVRAAAAARPGERTAARGRFLVELPLHLGGWACLVAALTVAQHHLDVGGPRTVAVLVAAAGVLLVVRAALRSPLGAPEPVDEAASLLERLDAGPVGAVPVSLRGRIVGRGGYVASPDFVLADDSGIVPIVYLQPFPGARTFFGLTGADAFVDQEVLVTGWFLRAPGPYVELRSITGASGHTARSWQFVARYALSLAVLLVGAVLLALNL
;
A
#
# COMPACT_ATOMS: atom_id res chain seq x y z
N MET A 1 13.72 10.66 -2.85
CA MET A 1 14.29 12.03 -2.93
C MET A 1 15.02 12.45 -1.66
N LEU A 2 14.46 12.27 -0.45
CA LEU A 2 15.19 12.58 0.80
C LEU A 2 16.52 11.82 0.93
N ALA A 3 16.53 10.51 0.62
CA ALA A 3 17.76 9.71 0.61
C ALA A 3 18.78 10.18 -0.44
N LEU A 4 18.33 10.74 -1.57
CA LEU A 4 19.20 11.28 -2.63
C LEU A 4 19.76 12.66 -2.24
N ALA A 5 18.96 13.51 -1.60
CA ALA A 5 19.39 14.81 -1.08
C ALA A 5 20.36 14.65 0.11
N CYS A 6 20.04 13.75 1.04
CA CYS A 6 20.95 13.40 2.13
C CYS A 6 22.18 12.67 1.60
N TRP A 7 22.09 11.85 0.53
CA TRP A 7 23.25 11.26 -0.15
C TRP A 7 24.11 12.35 -0.79
N LEU A 8 23.51 13.37 -1.41
CA LEU A 8 24.23 14.53 -1.93
C LEU A 8 24.95 15.31 -0.81
N VAL A 9 24.29 15.55 0.32
CA VAL A 9 24.88 16.25 1.49
C VAL A 9 25.99 15.42 2.13
N ALA A 10 25.79 14.12 2.27
CA ALA A 10 26.78 13.12 2.68
C ALA A 10 27.98 13.06 1.71
N VAL A 11 27.71 13.21 0.42
CA VAL A 11 28.72 13.32 -0.62
C VAL A 11 29.45 14.68 -0.55
N LEU A 12 28.97 15.67 0.19
CA LEU A 12 29.62 16.98 0.29
C LEU A 12 30.34 17.22 1.62
N SER A 13 30.22 16.33 2.62
CA SER A 13 30.85 16.52 3.94
C SER A 13 31.45 15.24 4.53
N PRO A 14 32.76 15.22 4.90
CA PRO A 14 33.39 14.10 5.59
C PRO A 14 32.92 13.96 7.04
N VAL A 15 32.05 12.99 7.33
CA VAL A 15 31.59 12.68 8.71
C VAL A 15 32.44 11.54 9.31
N PRO A 16 33.21 11.72 10.40
CA PRO A 16 33.97 10.61 10.97
C PRO A 16 33.07 9.43 11.41
N PHE A 17 33.57 8.19 11.35
CA PHE A 17 32.78 6.98 11.65
C PHE A 17 32.13 6.99 13.03
N ALA A 18 32.80 7.54 14.05
CA ALA A 18 32.22 7.72 15.37
C ALA A 18 30.96 8.61 15.34
N TRP A 19 30.98 9.69 14.54
CA TRP A 19 29.83 10.56 14.32
C TRP A 19 28.72 9.90 13.49
N ALA A 20 29.08 8.98 12.59
CA ALA A 20 28.11 8.18 11.85
C ALA A 20 27.31 7.25 12.77
N VAL A 21 28.00 6.59 13.71
CA VAL A 21 27.36 5.72 14.71
C VAL A 21 26.51 6.55 15.68
N THR A 22 27.07 7.60 16.28
CA THR A 22 26.33 8.44 17.24
C THR A 22 25.16 9.15 16.57
N GLY A 23 25.33 9.65 15.35
CA GLY A 23 24.26 10.25 14.55
C GLY A 23 23.16 9.25 14.21
N GLY A 24 23.50 8.03 13.78
CA GLY A 24 22.53 6.96 13.53
C GLY A 24 21.72 6.60 14.78
N VAL A 25 22.41 6.41 15.92
CA VAL A 25 21.76 6.13 17.20
C VAL A 25 20.85 7.28 17.61
N ALA A 26 21.32 8.52 17.51
CA ALA A 26 20.54 9.70 17.89
C ALA A 26 19.28 9.86 17.02
N VAL A 27 19.39 9.70 15.70
CA VAL A 27 18.25 9.76 14.78
C VAL A 27 17.21 8.70 15.10
N VAL A 28 17.64 7.45 15.29
CA VAL A 28 16.74 6.32 15.63
C VAL A 28 16.08 6.55 16.99
N ALA A 29 16.83 7.04 17.98
CA ALA A 29 16.28 7.35 19.32
C ALA A 29 15.25 8.48 19.26
N VAL A 30 15.54 9.57 18.54
CA VAL A 30 14.60 10.67 18.34
C VAL A 30 13.34 10.18 17.62
N GLN A 31 13.50 9.40 16.54
CA GLN A 31 12.37 8.82 15.82
C GLN A 31 11.51 7.94 16.74
N TYR A 32 12.11 7.07 17.54
CA TYR A 32 11.40 6.22 18.49
C TYR A 32 10.56 7.02 19.51
N LEU A 33 11.08 8.14 19.98
CA LEU A 33 10.42 9.00 20.96
C LEU A 33 9.31 9.86 20.34
N VAL A 34 9.55 10.39 19.14
CA VAL A 34 8.72 11.41 18.50
C VAL A 34 7.64 10.80 17.59
N ALA A 35 7.92 9.64 16.95
CA ALA A 35 7.01 9.05 15.95
C ALA A 35 5.58 8.84 16.45
N PRO A 36 5.31 8.31 17.67
CA PRO A 36 3.93 8.15 18.14
C PRO A 36 3.16 9.46 18.26
N TRP A 37 3.83 10.57 18.59
CA TRP A 37 3.21 11.88 18.63
C TRP A 37 2.91 12.38 17.22
N VAL A 38 3.85 12.23 16.29
CA VAL A 38 3.68 12.61 14.88
C VAL A 38 2.54 11.83 14.23
N ILE A 39 2.46 10.52 14.44
CA ILE A 39 1.41 9.69 13.84
C ILE A 39 0.04 10.10 14.41
N ALA A 40 -0.09 10.31 15.73
CA ALA A 40 -1.35 10.75 16.33
C ALA A 40 -1.79 12.15 15.86
N TRP A 41 -0.84 13.02 15.51
CA TRP A 41 -1.12 14.32 14.92
C TRP A 41 -1.53 14.21 13.44
N LEU A 42 -0.88 13.34 12.66
CA LEU A 42 -1.19 13.10 11.25
C LEU A 42 -2.51 12.35 11.05
N VAL A 43 -2.86 11.44 11.96
CA VAL A 43 -4.04 10.58 11.89
C VAL A 43 -4.92 10.85 13.11
N PRO A 44 -5.74 11.92 13.07
CA PRO A 44 -6.65 12.23 14.15
C PRO A 44 -7.69 11.12 14.26
N ALA A 45 -8.04 10.82 15.50
CA ALA A 45 -9.04 9.81 15.80
C ALA A 45 -9.76 10.13 17.09
N THR A 46 -10.97 9.61 17.20
CA THR A 46 -11.73 9.64 18.44
C THR A 46 -11.17 8.56 19.37
N GLU A 47 -10.29 8.94 20.30
CA GLU A 47 -9.76 8.04 21.33
C GLU A 47 -10.86 7.67 22.34
N LEU A 48 -11.11 6.38 22.51
CA LEU A 48 -12.12 5.88 23.43
C LEU A 48 -11.63 5.95 24.88
N VAL A 49 -12.51 6.38 25.79
CA VAL A 49 -12.18 6.53 27.20
C VAL A 49 -12.03 5.16 27.86
N ARG A 50 -10.82 4.86 28.35
CA ARG A 50 -10.55 3.62 29.11
C ARG A 50 -11.24 3.64 30.48
N THR A 51 -11.75 2.48 30.86
CA THR A 51 -12.25 2.16 32.21
C THR A 51 -11.35 1.09 32.83
N ALA A 52 -11.68 0.62 34.04
CA ALA A 52 -10.92 -0.45 34.70
C ALA A 52 -10.90 -1.75 33.87
N ASP A 53 -12.03 -2.07 33.21
CA ASP A 53 -12.26 -3.36 32.56
C ASP A 53 -12.44 -3.29 31.03
N GLY A 54 -12.31 -2.10 30.43
CA GLY A 54 -12.52 -1.91 28.99
C GLY A 54 -12.60 -0.45 28.58
N TYR A 55 -13.58 -0.11 27.73
CA TYR A 55 -13.78 1.26 27.24
C TYR A 55 -15.22 1.71 27.47
N ARG A 56 -15.40 3.01 27.70
CA ARG A 56 -16.70 3.67 27.69
C ARG A 56 -17.04 4.05 26.24
N SER A 57 -17.65 3.13 25.51
CA SER A 57 -18.09 3.31 24.13
C SER A 57 -19.16 2.29 23.77
N ASP A 58 -20.07 2.68 22.88
CA ASP A 58 -21.08 1.79 22.30
C ASP A 58 -20.54 1.03 21.07
N GLU A 59 -19.31 1.31 20.65
CA GLU A 59 -18.66 0.66 19.51
C GLU A 59 -18.38 -0.82 19.82
N PRO A 60 -18.89 -1.79 19.04
CA PRO A 60 -18.70 -3.23 19.30
C PRO A 60 -17.23 -3.65 19.38
N VAL A 61 -16.37 -2.99 18.58
CA VAL A 61 -14.92 -3.25 18.55
C VAL A 61 -14.25 -2.98 19.90
N ALA A 62 -14.79 -2.09 20.72
CA ALA A 62 -14.25 -1.79 22.04
C ALA A 62 -14.29 -3.02 22.96
N ALA A 63 -15.38 -3.77 22.92
CA ALA A 63 -15.53 -5.01 23.68
C ALA A 63 -14.56 -6.09 23.17
N ILE A 64 -14.40 -6.21 21.83
CA ILE A 64 -13.46 -7.14 21.19
C ILE A 64 -12.03 -6.85 21.66
N VAL A 65 -11.57 -5.60 21.55
CA VAL A 65 -10.21 -5.20 21.97
C VAL A 65 -10.00 -5.47 23.46
N ALA A 66 -10.96 -5.15 24.32
CA ALA A 66 -10.86 -5.40 25.76
C ALA A 66 -10.79 -6.90 26.11
N ARG A 67 -11.57 -7.75 25.41
CA ARG A 67 -11.47 -9.21 25.57
C ARG A 67 -10.10 -9.74 25.12
N GLN A 68 -9.65 -9.34 23.93
CA GLN A 68 -8.39 -9.81 23.35
C GLN A 68 -7.17 -9.34 24.17
N CYS A 69 -7.18 -8.11 24.70
CA CYS A 69 -6.13 -7.66 25.63
C CYS A 69 -6.08 -8.54 26.89
N ARG A 70 -7.23 -8.85 27.50
CA ARG A 70 -7.30 -9.71 28.68
C ARG A 70 -6.83 -11.14 28.38
N ALA A 71 -7.33 -11.73 27.30
CA ALA A 71 -6.93 -13.09 26.88
C ALA A 71 -5.43 -13.18 26.59
N GLY A 72 -4.84 -12.15 25.98
CA GLY A 72 -3.41 -12.07 25.67
C GLY A 72 -2.52 -11.61 26.83
N GLY A 73 -3.07 -11.30 28.01
CA GLY A 73 -2.32 -10.76 29.14
C GLY A 73 -1.66 -9.39 28.84
N LEU A 74 -2.27 -8.60 27.97
CA LEU A 74 -1.80 -7.27 27.58
C LEU A 74 -2.47 -6.18 28.41
N PRO A 75 -1.75 -5.09 28.75
CA PRO A 75 -2.39 -3.87 29.23
C PRO A 75 -3.41 -3.35 28.21
N LEU A 76 -4.48 -2.75 28.70
CA LEU A 76 -5.50 -2.17 27.84
C LEU A 76 -4.90 -1.04 26.97
N VAL A 77 -4.90 -1.25 25.66
CA VAL A 77 -4.32 -0.31 24.69
C VAL A 77 -5.14 0.97 24.59
N ARG A 78 -4.56 2.06 24.09
CA ARG A 78 -5.37 3.20 23.64
C ARG A 78 -6.06 2.80 22.34
N LEU A 79 -7.37 2.98 22.25
CA LEU A 79 -8.15 2.60 21.07
C LEU A 79 -8.70 3.87 20.43
N GLY A 80 -8.37 4.11 19.17
CA GLY A 80 -8.84 5.27 18.40
C GLY A 80 -9.63 4.85 17.17
N ILE A 81 -10.74 5.55 16.89
CA ILE A 81 -11.51 5.38 15.66
C ILE A 81 -11.22 6.53 14.69
N VAL A 82 -10.71 6.20 13.50
CA VAL A 82 -10.44 7.15 12.42
C VAL A 82 -11.67 7.24 11.54
N GLU A 83 -12.24 8.43 11.40
CA GLU A 83 -13.38 8.68 10.50
C GLU A 83 -12.88 8.83 9.05
N ASP A 84 -12.39 7.72 8.48
CA ASP A 84 -11.97 7.59 7.09
C ASP A 84 -12.56 6.30 6.50
N GLY A 85 -13.05 6.37 5.26
CA GLY A 85 -13.69 5.23 4.59
C GLY A 85 -12.73 4.23 3.97
N GLU A 86 -11.42 4.46 3.97
CA GLU A 86 -10.43 3.44 3.60
C GLU A 86 -10.33 2.40 4.72
N PRO A 87 -10.50 1.09 4.44
CA PRO A 87 -10.34 0.05 5.45
C PRO A 87 -8.88 -0.05 5.88
N ASN A 88 -8.59 0.32 7.13
CA ASN A 88 -7.25 0.28 7.69
C ASN A 88 -7.31 0.07 9.22
N ALA A 89 -6.36 -0.69 9.74
CA ALA A 89 -6.07 -0.76 11.18
C ALA A 89 -4.56 -0.82 11.34
N PHE A 90 -4.04 -0.16 12.38
CA PHE A 90 -2.61 -0.19 12.64
C PHE A 90 -2.29 0.14 14.09
N THR A 91 -1.18 -0.43 14.53
CA THR A 91 -0.66 -0.30 15.89
C THR A 91 0.60 0.55 15.94
N PHE A 92 0.66 1.44 16.93
CA PHE A 92 1.91 2.14 17.25
C PHE A 92 2.04 2.49 18.73
N GLY A 93 3.22 2.98 19.11
CA GLY A 93 3.57 3.32 20.48
C GLY A 93 4.93 2.76 20.88
N ARG A 94 5.40 3.13 22.07
CA ARG A 94 6.77 2.80 22.51
C ARG A 94 6.85 1.48 23.25
N SER A 95 5.83 1.16 24.05
CA SER A 95 5.83 -0.03 24.91
C SER A 95 4.44 -0.65 24.95
N ARG A 96 4.32 -1.84 25.52
CA ARG A 96 3.03 -2.51 25.77
C ARG A 96 2.05 -1.68 26.62
N ARG A 97 2.53 -0.69 27.39
CA ARG A 97 1.69 0.19 28.23
C ARG A 97 1.32 1.50 27.53
N ASP A 98 2.07 1.89 26.51
CA ASP A 98 1.84 3.09 25.70
C ASP A 98 1.50 2.69 24.26
N SER A 99 0.99 1.48 24.06
CA SER A 99 0.55 1.00 22.77
C SER A 99 -0.84 1.52 22.47
N ARG A 100 -1.06 1.75 21.20
CA ARG A 100 -2.22 2.42 20.67
C ARG A 100 -2.62 1.72 19.38
N VAL A 101 -3.90 1.48 19.22
CA VAL A 101 -4.48 0.79 18.07
C VAL A 101 -5.49 1.75 17.45
N TRP A 102 -5.27 2.12 16.19
CA TRP A 102 -6.19 2.91 15.40
C TRP A 102 -6.91 2.00 14.41
N ILE A 103 -8.22 2.17 14.32
CA ILE A 103 -9.08 1.41 13.40
C ILE A 103 -9.93 2.40 12.64
N SER A 104 -9.99 2.28 11.31
CA SER A 104 -10.81 3.16 10.50
C SER A 104 -12.28 2.74 10.50
N ARG A 105 -13.18 3.72 10.33
CA ARG A 105 -14.61 3.49 10.09
C ARG A 105 -14.83 2.60 8.88
N GLY A 106 -14.06 2.84 7.80
CA GLY A 106 -14.09 2.04 6.58
C GLY A 106 -13.77 0.55 6.79
N LEU A 107 -12.99 0.19 7.82
CA LEU A 107 -12.73 -1.20 8.19
C LEU A 107 -13.91 -1.80 8.95
N LEU A 108 -14.42 -1.10 9.96
CA LEU A 108 -15.54 -1.55 10.78
C LEU A 108 -16.85 -1.73 10.00
N ASP A 109 -17.03 -0.91 8.96
CA ASP A 109 -18.21 -0.98 8.09
C ASP A 109 -18.14 -2.18 7.13
N ARG A 110 -16.93 -2.59 6.71
CA ARG A 110 -16.72 -3.63 5.69
C ARG A 110 -16.45 -5.01 6.25
N LEU A 111 -15.89 -5.09 7.45
CA LEU A 111 -15.60 -6.36 8.10
C LEU A 111 -16.75 -6.78 9.01
N ASP A 112 -16.97 -8.08 9.09
CA ASP A 112 -17.85 -8.68 10.08
C ASP A 112 -17.14 -8.83 11.44
N GLU A 113 -17.87 -9.24 12.48
CA GLU A 113 -17.33 -9.30 13.84
C GLU A 113 -16.13 -10.26 13.96
N ARG A 114 -16.15 -11.39 13.23
CA ARG A 114 -15.07 -12.39 13.27
C ARG A 114 -13.82 -11.87 12.57
N GLU A 115 -14.01 -11.19 11.44
CA GLU A 115 -12.93 -10.54 10.71
C GLU A 115 -12.30 -9.39 11.50
N VAL A 116 -13.12 -8.55 12.15
CA VAL A 116 -12.64 -7.48 13.04
C VAL A 116 -11.87 -8.09 14.21
N GLU A 117 -12.36 -9.16 14.83
CA GLU A 117 -11.65 -9.84 15.91
C GLU A 117 -10.30 -10.41 15.44
N ALA A 118 -10.24 -11.00 14.24
CA ALA A 118 -8.99 -11.49 13.65
C ALA A 118 -7.98 -10.36 13.37
N VAL A 119 -8.42 -9.23 12.82
CA VAL A 119 -7.57 -8.06 12.58
C VAL A 119 -7.09 -7.45 13.91
N VAL A 120 -7.98 -7.29 14.89
CA VAL A 120 -7.61 -6.80 16.22
C VAL A 120 -6.59 -7.73 16.89
N ALA A 121 -6.77 -9.05 16.79
CA ALA A 121 -5.82 -10.00 17.34
C ALA A 121 -4.45 -9.95 16.62
N HIS A 122 -4.43 -9.67 15.32
CA HIS A 122 -3.21 -9.43 14.54
C HIS A 122 -2.47 -8.19 15.04
N GLU A 123 -3.17 -7.07 15.17
CA GLU A 123 -2.64 -5.80 15.69
C GLU A 123 -2.10 -5.93 17.12
N LEU A 124 -2.85 -6.61 18.00
CA LEU A 124 -2.39 -6.91 19.36
C LEU A 124 -1.21 -7.89 19.38
N GLY A 125 -1.06 -8.74 18.36
CA GLY A 125 0.15 -9.54 18.13
C GLY A 125 1.40 -8.67 18.00
N HIS A 126 1.34 -7.56 17.24
CA HIS A 126 2.46 -6.61 17.17
C HIS A 126 2.77 -5.96 18.52
N VAL A 127 1.75 -5.64 19.32
CA VAL A 127 1.94 -5.13 20.69
C VAL A 127 2.63 -6.18 21.56
N ALA A 128 2.14 -7.41 21.56
CA ALA A 128 2.66 -8.51 22.34
C ALA A 128 4.14 -8.75 22.01
N HIS A 129 4.49 -8.79 20.73
CA HIS A 129 5.85 -9.04 20.28
C HIS A 129 6.78 -7.81 20.33
N ARG A 130 6.25 -6.61 20.62
CA ARG A 130 6.99 -5.33 20.69
C ARG A 130 7.60 -4.92 19.34
N ASP A 131 6.85 -5.07 18.27
CA ASP A 131 7.38 -4.96 16.90
C ASP A 131 7.90 -3.57 16.60
N VAL A 132 7.25 -2.52 17.10
CA VAL A 132 7.75 -1.14 16.98
C VAL A 132 9.16 -1.02 17.54
N ALA A 133 9.42 -1.51 18.75
CA ALA A 133 10.74 -1.40 19.38
C ALA A 133 11.78 -2.27 18.66
N VAL A 134 11.40 -3.50 18.30
CA VAL A 134 12.26 -4.46 17.60
C VAL A 134 12.66 -3.95 16.21
N MET A 135 11.71 -3.46 15.41
CA MET A 135 11.95 -2.90 14.09
C MET A 135 12.75 -1.59 14.15
N THR A 136 12.49 -0.76 15.17
CA THR A 136 13.25 0.47 15.39
C THR A 136 14.71 0.14 15.70
N ALA A 137 14.98 -0.82 16.59
CA ALA A 137 16.34 -1.27 16.87
C ALA A 137 17.02 -1.86 15.62
N ALA A 138 16.30 -2.68 14.83
CA ALA A 138 16.82 -3.25 13.59
C ALA A 138 17.16 -2.18 12.53
N SER A 139 16.41 -1.07 12.49
CA SER A 139 16.68 0.06 11.59
C SER A 139 17.99 0.81 11.87
N LEU A 140 18.63 0.56 13.02
CA LEU A 140 19.93 1.14 13.34
C LEU A 140 21.02 0.66 12.36
N ILE A 141 20.95 -0.59 11.90
CA ILE A 141 21.94 -1.17 10.99
C ILE A 141 22.01 -0.38 9.66
N PRO A 142 20.92 -0.24 8.89
CA PRO A 142 20.96 0.57 7.68
C PRO A 142 21.22 2.05 7.97
N ALA A 143 20.76 2.61 9.09
CA ALA A 143 21.07 4.00 9.45
C ALA A 143 22.57 4.24 9.65
N VAL A 144 23.26 3.37 10.39
CA VAL A 144 24.72 3.46 10.59
C VAL A 144 25.47 3.23 9.29
N LEU A 145 25.09 2.23 8.48
CA LEU A 145 25.71 1.98 7.18
C LEU A 145 25.52 3.17 6.24
N TYR A 146 24.35 3.81 6.27
CA TYR A 146 24.08 5.02 5.52
C TYR A 146 25.06 6.14 5.89
N PHE A 147 25.21 6.45 7.19
CA PHE A 147 26.17 7.48 7.61
C PHE A 147 27.63 7.06 7.39
N ALA A 148 27.95 5.76 7.41
CA ALA A 148 29.28 5.27 7.05
C ALA A 148 29.61 5.51 5.57
N THR A 149 28.62 5.40 4.67
CA THR A 149 28.81 5.77 3.26
C THR A 149 29.10 7.27 3.09
N ALA A 150 28.50 8.12 3.92
CA ALA A 150 28.75 9.56 3.97
C ALA A 150 30.14 9.90 4.49
N GLY A 151 30.59 9.16 5.50
CA GLY A 151 31.79 9.47 6.27
C GLY A 151 33.14 9.19 5.61
N GLY A 152 33.16 8.39 4.56
CA GLY A 152 34.37 7.95 3.86
C GLY A 152 35.16 9.04 3.12
N ARG A 153 34.82 10.32 3.27
CA ARG A 153 35.62 11.46 2.78
C ARG A 153 36.69 11.94 3.76
N ALA A 154 36.61 11.60 5.05
CA ALA A 154 37.52 12.17 6.07
C ALA A 154 38.97 11.67 5.98
N ALA A 155 39.24 10.62 5.20
CA ALA A 155 40.57 10.07 5.00
C ALA A 155 41.11 10.48 3.62
N ASP A 156 41.52 11.74 3.51
CA ASP A 156 42.23 12.27 2.33
C ASP A 156 43.56 11.52 2.13
N ARG A 157 43.51 10.48 1.30
CA ARG A 157 44.65 10.05 0.49
C ARG A 157 44.28 10.22 -0.98
N PRO A 158 45.07 10.95 -1.78
CA PRO A 158 44.89 10.99 -3.24
C PRO A 158 44.98 9.56 -3.78
N GLY A 159 43.92 9.08 -4.46
CA GLY A 159 43.80 7.70 -4.94
C GLY A 159 43.05 6.73 -4.01
N GLY A 160 42.45 7.20 -2.92
CA GLY A 160 41.75 6.38 -1.93
C GLY A 160 40.30 5.97 -2.28
N ASN A 161 40.17 4.80 -2.90
CA ASN A 161 39.18 3.76 -2.54
C ASN A 161 37.68 3.93 -2.91
N ASP A 162 37.38 4.22 -4.19
CA ASP A 162 36.00 4.19 -4.74
C ASP A 162 35.33 2.82 -4.60
N LEU A 163 36.10 1.73 -4.61
CA LEU A 163 35.61 0.37 -4.38
C LEU A 163 34.99 0.24 -2.98
N ASN A 164 35.64 0.73 -1.92
CA ASN A 164 35.07 0.66 -0.57
C ASN A 164 33.79 1.49 -0.42
N ARG A 165 33.66 2.60 -1.15
CA ARG A 165 32.41 3.40 -1.16
C ARG A 165 31.27 2.64 -1.82
N LEU A 166 31.55 2.02 -2.97
CA LEU A 166 30.60 1.15 -3.65
C LEU A 166 30.18 -0.03 -2.77
N LEU A 167 31.13 -0.69 -2.11
CA LEU A 167 30.87 -1.79 -1.19
C LEU A 167 30.04 -1.35 0.03
N ALA A 168 30.34 -0.19 0.62
CA ALA A 168 29.55 0.34 1.73
C ALA A 168 28.11 0.68 1.30
N PHE A 169 27.93 1.25 0.10
CA PHE A 169 26.60 1.54 -0.43
C PHE A 169 25.83 0.25 -0.75
N ALA A 170 26.49 -0.76 -1.33
CA ALA A 170 25.91 -2.08 -1.54
C ALA A 170 25.51 -2.74 -0.22
N ALA A 171 26.33 -2.62 0.83
CA ALA A 171 26.01 -3.11 2.18
C ALA A 171 24.79 -2.38 2.78
N TYR A 172 24.69 -1.06 2.62
CA TYR A 172 23.51 -0.29 3.02
C TYR A 172 22.24 -0.78 2.30
N LEU A 173 22.30 -0.97 0.98
CA LEU A 173 21.17 -1.50 0.22
C LEU A 173 20.77 -2.92 0.67
N ALA A 174 21.75 -3.79 0.90
CA ALA A 174 21.50 -5.12 1.43
C ALA A 174 20.87 -5.09 2.83
N ALA A 175 21.31 -4.20 3.71
CA ALA A 175 20.73 -4.02 5.03
C ALA A 175 19.28 -3.48 4.96
N GLN A 176 18.97 -2.58 4.03
CA GLN A 176 17.60 -2.11 3.80
C GLN A 176 16.69 -3.26 3.33
N LEU A 177 17.14 -4.09 2.39
CA LEU A 177 16.40 -5.27 1.94
C LEU A 177 16.22 -6.29 3.06
N ALA A 178 17.23 -6.50 3.90
CA ALA A 178 17.16 -7.37 5.07
C ALA A 178 16.16 -6.83 6.11
N LEU A 179 16.14 -5.51 6.35
CA LEU A 179 15.16 -4.87 7.24
C LEU A 179 13.73 -5.06 6.73
N LEU A 180 13.49 -4.88 5.43
CA LEU A 180 12.19 -5.14 4.81
C LEU A 180 11.81 -6.64 4.89
N GLY A 181 12.77 -7.54 4.67
CA GLY A 181 12.57 -8.98 4.88
C GLY A 181 12.20 -9.33 6.32
N PHE A 182 12.84 -8.66 7.29
CA PHE A 182 12.52 -8.81 8.71
C PHE A 182 11.12 -8.26 9.03
N ALA A 183 10.73 -7.12 8.46
CA ALA A 183 9.36 -6.60 8.59
C ALA A 183 8.32 -7.62 8.11
N ARG A 184 8.53 -8.23 6.93
CA ARG A 184 7.63 -9.29 6.41
C ARG A 184 7.60 -10.52 7.32
N ALA A 185 8.72 -10.89 7.95
CA ALA A 185 8.75 -11.96 8.94
C ALA A 185 7.93 -11.63 10.20
N ARG A 186 7.89 -10.36 10.62
CA ARG A 186 7.06 -9.88 11.72
C ARG A 186 5.56 -10.01 11.41
N GLU A 187 5.16 -9.73 10.18
CA GLU A 187 3.78 -9.92 9.69
C GLU A 187 3.31 -11.36 9.81
N PHE A 188 4.11 -12.33 9.33
CA PHE A 188 3.78 -13.76 9.49
C PHE A 188 3.66 -14.16 10.98
N GLY A 189 4.49 -13.57 11.84
CA GLY A 189 4.40 -13.76 13.30
C GLY A 189 3.10 -13.22 13.89
N ALA A 190 2.64 -12.05 13.44
CA ALA A 190 1.38 -11.47 13.86
C ALA A 190 0.17 -12.24 13.32
N ASP A 191 0.24 -12.76 12.08
CA ASP A 191 -0.77 -13.67 11.51
C ASP A 191 -0.93 -14.93 12.36
N HIS A 192 0.19 -15.55 12.76
CA HIS A 192 0.18 -16.71 13.64
C HIS A 192 -0.39 -16.37 15.02
N ALA A 193 -0.06 -15.21 15.58
CA ALA A 193 -0.61 -14.76 16.86
C ALA A 193 -2.13 -14.56 16.80
N SER A 194 -2.63 -13.92 15.73
CA SER A 194 -4.06 -13.77 15.47
C SER A 194 -4.75 -15.13 15.38
N CYS A 195 -4.26 -16.02 14.53
CA CYS A 195 -4.83 -17.37 14.36
C CYS A 195 -4.88 -18.16 15.67
N ARG A 196 -3.85 -18.05 16.52
CA ARG A 196 -3.82 -18.72 17.84
C ARG A 196 -4.77 -18.09 18.85
N ALA A 197 -4.92 -16.77 18.81
CA ALA A 197 -5.75 -16.04 19.75
C ALA A 197 -7.25 -16.20 19.43
N THR A 198 -7.61 -16.20 18.15
CA THR A 198 -9.01 -16.33 17.71
C THR A 198 -9.43 -17.76 17.44
N GLY A 199 -8.48 -18.65 17.08
CA GLY A 199 -8.79 -19.98 16.54
C GLY A 199 -9.48 -19.93 15.17
N ASP A 200 -9.43 -18.79 14.47
CA ASP A 200 -10.18 -18.54 13.24
C ASP A 200 -9.30 -17.88 12.16
N GLY A 201 -8.38 -18.67 11.59
CA GLY A 201 -7.52 -18.23 10.49
C GLY A 201 -8.27 -18.00 9.18
N ASP A 202 -9.44 -18.63 8.98
CA ASP A 202 -10.29 -18.36 7.82
C ASP A 202 -10.82 -16.91 7.85
N ALA A 203 -11.21 -16.39 9.03
CA ALA A 203 -11.63 -15.00 9.20
C ALA A 203 -10.48 -14.00 8.94
N LEU A 204 -9.25 -14.33 9.38
CA LEU A 204 -8.08 -13.49 9.07
C LEU A 204 -7.82 -13.43 7.56
N CYS A 205 -7.84 -14.57 6.87
CA CYS A 205 -7.65 -14.60 5.42
C CYS A 205 -8.74 -13.82 4.67
N SER A 206 -9.99 -13.88 5.14
CA SER A 206 -11.11 -13.11 4.61
C SER A 206 -10.87 -11.60 4.75
N ALA A 207 -10.48 -11.17 5.95
CA ALA A 207 -10.15 -9.77 6.22
C ALA A 207 -8.98 -9.26 5.36
N LEU A 208 -7.90 -10.05 5.22
CA LEU A 208 -6.74 -9.70 4.39
C LEU A 208 -7.15 -9.45 2.94
N VAL A 209 -8.03 -10.28 2.39
CA VAL A 209 -8.52 -10.14 1.02
C VAL A 209 -9.40 -8.91 0.85
N ARG A 210 -10.32 -8.65 1.77
CA ARG A 210 -11.17 -7.44 1.72
C ARG A 210 -10.36 -6.16 1.83
N ILE A 211 -9.38 -6.11 2.73
CA ILE A 211 -8.53 -4.93 2.93
C ILE A 211 -7.61 -4.72 1.71
N ALA A 212 -6.92 -5.76 1.24
CA ALA A 212 -5.88 -5.61 0.22
C ALA A 212 -6.43 -5.43 -1.21
N TYR A 213 -7.56 -6.05 -1.52
CA TYR A 213 -8.16 -6.00 -2.86
C TYR A 213 -9.39 -5.11 -2.93
N GLY A 214 -9.91 -4.64 -1.79
CA GLY A 214 -11.08 -3.78 -1.76
C GLY A 214 -12.37 -4.46 -2.23
N ILE A 215 -12.43 -5.81 -2.22
CA ILE A 215 -13.62 -6.56 -2.66
C ILE A 215 -14.68 -6.48 -1.56
N ASP A 216 -15.86 -5.98 -1.88
CA ASP A 216 -16.91 -5.79 -0.89
C ASP A 216 -18.32 -5.90 -1.51
N GLU A 217 -18.85 -7.12 -1.65
CA GLU A 217 -20.28 -7.26 -1.96
C GLU A 217 -21.15 -7.07 -0.70
N VAL A 218 -20.57 -7.13 0.51
CA VAL A 218 -21.27 -6.94 1.80
C VAL A 218 -21.69 -5.49 1.98
N GLY A 219 -20.89 -4.55 1.46
CA GLY A 219 -21.21 -3.14 1.32
C GLY A 219 -22.56 -2.93 0.62
N ARG A 220 -22.94 -3.76 -0.36
CA ARG A 220 -24.27 -3.62 -1.00
C ARG A 220 -25.41 -3.88 -0.02
N GLU A 221 -25.39 -4.99 0.72
CA GLU A 221 -26.46 -5.30 1.68
C GLU A 221 -26.41 -4.39 2.91
N ARG A 222 -25.23 -4.05 3.41
CA ARG A 222 -25.05 -3.25 4.62
C ARG A 222 -25.22 -1.75 4.35
N ALA A 223 -24.72 -1.22 3.23
CA ALA A 223 -25.00 0.15 2.80
C ALA A 223 -26.45 0.30 2.32
N ALA A 224 -27.05 -0.68 1.64
CA ALA A 224 -28.49 -0.66 1.40
C ALA A 224 -29.28 -0.72 2.72
N ARG A 225 -28.82 -1.48 3.72
CA ARG A 225 -29.44 -1.54 5.05
C ARG A 225 -29.22 -0.26 5.86
N ILE A 226 -28.04 0.36 5.82
CA ILE A 226 -27.71 1.62 6.51
C ILE A 226 -28.39 2.80 5.82
N ALA A 227 -28.38 2.85 4.49
CA ALA A 227 -29.17 3.81 3.70
C ALA A 227 -30.66 3.61 3.95
N ALA A 228 -31.14 2.36 4.04
CA ALA A 228 -32.51 2.06 4.44
C ALA A 228 -32.80 2.47 5.89
N LEU A 229 -31.83 2.38 6.81
CA LEU A 229 -31.94 2.80 8.22
C LEU A 229 -31.91 4.33 8.38
N ARG A 230 -31.08 5.04 7.60
CA ARG A 230 -31.04 6.51 7.50
C ARG A 230 -32.33 7.03 6.85
N ALA A 231 -32.78 6.39 5.78
CA ALA A 231 -34.10 6.64 5.19
C ALA A 231 -35.25 6.18 6.11
N ASP A 232 -35.00 5.31 7.11
CA ASP A 232 -35.96 4.91 8.15
C ASP A 232 -36.08 5.96 9.25
N ASP A 233 -35.01 6.71 9.57
CA ASP A 233 -35.10 7.85 10.48
C ASP A 233 -35.97 8.97 9.88
N GLU A 234 -35.87 9.22 8.58
CA GLU A 234 -36.76 10.14 7.85
C GLU A 234 -38.18 9.56 7.66
N ASN A 235 -38.31 8.24 7.46
CA ASN A 235 -39.61 7.58 7.29
C ASN A 235 -40.29 7.12 8.60
N ARG A 236 -39.68 7.26 9.78
CA ARG A 236 -40.26 6.82 11.06
C ARG A 236 -41.58 7.55 11.37
N GLN A 237 -41.75 8.77 10.86
CA GLN A 237 -43.02 9.52 10.90
C GLN A 237 -44.08 8.94 9.94
N ALA A 238 -43.68 8.47 8.75
CA ALA A 238 -44.58 7.90 7.75
C ALA A 238 -44.94 6.42 8.00
N ARG A 239 -44.01 5.64 8.58
CA ARG A 239 -44.16 4.19 8.79
C ARG A 239 -45.04 3.80 9.98
N ARG A 240 -45.37 4.74 10.89
CA ARG A 240 -46.45 4.52 11.89
C ARG A 240 -47.82 4.31 11.24
N LEU A 241 -48.05 4.87 10.05
CA LEU A 241 -49.30 4.73 9.30
C LEU A 241 -49.30 3.48 8.37
N ALA A 242 -48.14 3.02 7.91
CA ALA A 242 -48.02 1.89 6.98
C ALA A 242 -47.88 0.50 7.66
N ARG A 243 -47.53 0.44 8.96
CA ARG A 243 -47.35 -0.81 9.74
C ARG A 243 -48.64 -1.63 9.96
N ARG A 244 -49.77 -1.18 9.44
CA ARG A 244 -51.05 -1.89 9.46
C ARG A 244 -51.24 -2.88 8.28
N ALA A 245 -50.36 -2.89 7.28
CA ALA A 245 -50.69 -3.46 5.97
C ALA A 245 -49.92 -4.72 5.50
N ALA A 246 -48.89 -5.24 6.17
CA ALA A 246 -48.20 -6.41 5.60
C ALA A 246 -47.50 -7.31 6.62
N ARG A 247 -48.27 -8.27 7.15
CA ARG A 247 -47.77 -9.60 7.53
C ARG A 247 -47.86 -10.51 6.29
N ILE A 248 -47.05 -11.57 6.29
CA ILE A 248 -47.02 -12.75 5.38
C ILE A 248 -45.91 -12.70 4.30
N ARG A 249 -44.78 -13.38 4.53
CA ARG A 249 -44.39 -14.63 3.84
C ARG A 249 -43.02 -15.15 4.31
N SER A 250 -42.84 -16.46 4.11
CA SER A 250 -41.98 -17.42 4.80
C SER A 250 -40.83 -17.96 3.93
N THR A 251 -39.78 -18.45 4.61
CA THR A 251 -38.97 -19.68 4.38
C THR A 251 -38.25 -19.99 3.05
N GLY A 252 -37.00 -20.48 3.17
CA GLY A 252 -36.28 -21.38 2.25
C GLY A 252 -34.96 -20.78 1.71
N ALA A 253 -33.83 -21.48 1.53
CA ALA A 253 -33.51 -22.90 1.60
C ALA A 253 -31.97 -23.11 1.61
N LEU A 254 -31.54 -24.30 2.05
CA LEU A 254 -30.17 -24.84 2.09
C LEU A 254 -29.57 -25.07 0.69
N GLY A 255 -28.24 -25.03 0.58
CA GLY A 255 -27.47 -25.48 -0.59
C GLY A 255 -26.18 -26.22 -0.21
N ILE A 256 -26.08 -27.48 -0.63
CA ILE A 256 -24.96 -28.41 -0.45
C ILE A 256 -24.03 -28.31 -1.68
N ALA A 257 -22.70 -28.32 -1.45
CA ALA A 257 -21.66 -28.23 -2.48
C ALA A 257 -21.35 -29.60 -3.13
N GLY A 258 -21.05 -29.60 -4.44
CA GLY A 258 -20.52 -30.75 -5.18
C GLY A 258 -18.97 -30.82 -5.18
N PRO A 259 -18.37 -31.96 -5.58
CA PRO A 259 -16.92 -32.16 -5.52
C PRO A 259 -16.21 -31.48 -6.70
N GLY A 260 -15.25 -30.61 -6.42
CA GLY A 260 -14.34 -30.00 -7.41
C GLY A 260 -14.62 -28.54 -7.80
N GLY A 261 -15.59 -27.86 -7.17
CA GLY A 261 -15.89 -26.45 -7.40
C GLY A 261 -15.19 -25.48 -6.44
N LEU A 262 -15.09 -24.20 -6.82
CA LEU A 262 -14.77 -23.11 -5.90
C LEU A 262 -15.73 -23.14 -4.69
N PRO A 263 -15.27 -22.82 -3.48
CA PRO A 263 -16.13 -22.82 -2.30
C PRO A 263 -17.29 -21.83 -2.51
N ALA A 264 -18.51 -22.18 -2.11
CA ALA A 264 -19.65 -21.27 -2.19
C ALA A 264 -19.30 -19.93 -1.51
N ALA A 265 -19.77 -18.80 -2.05
CA ALA A 265 -19.40 -17.47 -1.57
C ALA A 265 -19.53 -17.32 -0.04
N GLY A 266 -20.58 -17.89 0.57
CA GLY A 266 -20.79 -17.88 2.03
C GLY A 266 -19.77 -18.66 2.88
N LEU A 267 -18.92 -19.49 2.27
CA LEU A 267 -17.87 -20.24 2.98
C LEU A 267 -16.59 -19.41 3.19
N LEU A 268 -16.26 -18.49 2.28
CA LEU A 268 -15.06 -17.64 2.42
C LEU A 268 -15.30 -16.42 3.33
N GLY A 269 -16.57 -16.10 3.56
CA GLY A 269 -17.04 -14.91 4.27
C GLY A 269 -18.25 -14.34 3.52
N PRO A 270 -19.15 -13.58 4.17
CA PRO A 270 -20.26 -12.95 3.46
C PRO A 270 -19.77 -12.12 2.26
N GLY A 271 -20.48 -12.13 1.12
CA GLY A 271 -20.19 -11.22 -0.01
C GLY A 271 -18.79 -11.31 -0.63
N LEU A 272 -18.13 -12.46 -0.56
CA LEU A 272 -16.83 -12.70 -1.18
C LEU A 272 -16.96 -13.64 -2.41
N PRO A 273 -17.01 -13.10 -3.64
CA PRO A 273 -17.06 -13.91 -4.85
C PRO A 273 -15.71 -14.61 -5.07
N PRO A 274 -15.64 -15.96 -4.99
CA PRO A 274 -14.39 -16.72 -5.04
C PRO A 274 -13.62 -16.49 -6.34
N GLU A 275 -14.32 -16.25 -7.46
CA GLU A 275 -13.72 -16.00 -8.76
C GLU A 275 -12.95 -14.68 -8.80
N ARG A 276 -13.50 -13.60 -8.24
CA ARG A 276 -12.81 -12.29 -8.20
C ARG A 276 -11.60 -12.32 -7.27
N ILE A 277 -11.72 -13.02 -6.15
CA ILE A 277 -10.58 -13.25 -5.25
C ILE A 277 -9.49 -14.03 -5.97
N ALA A 278 -9.87 -15.12 -6.64
CA ALA A 278 -8.93 -15.93 -7.41
C ALA A 278 -8.26 -15.10 -8.52
N ALA A 279 -8.98 -14.20 -9.18
CA ALA A 279 -8.43 -13.29 -10.18
C ALA A 279 -7.44 -12.28 -9.57
N ALA A 280 -7.77 -11.69 -8.41
CA ALA A 280 -6.88 -10.78 -7.70
C ALA A 280 -5.56 -11.48 -7.29
N MET A 281 -5.66 -12.67 -6.72
CA MET A 281 -4.52 -13.51 -6.32
C MET A 281 -3.74 -14.07 -7.52
N ARG A 282 -4.39 -14.25 -8.68
CA ARG A 282 -3.74 -14.73 -9.91
C ARG A 282 -2.64 -13.78 -10.35
N TRP A 283 -2.81 -12.47 -10.24
CA TRP A 283 -1.76 -11.51 -10.56
C TRP A 283 -0.52 -11.72 -9.66
N GLU A 284 -0.71 -11.88 -8.35
CA GLU A 284 0.38 -12.14 -7.39
C GLU A 284 1.13 -13.45 -7.70
N ASN A 285 0.40 -14.49 -8.14
CA ASN A 285 0.96 -15.79 -8.48
C ASN A 285 1.69 -15.86 -9.83
N THR A 286 1.29 -15.01 -10.79
CA THR A 286 1.74 -15.06 -12.19
C THR A 286 2.82 -14.03 -12.47
N SER A 287 2.69 -12.82 -11.92
CA SER A 287 3.49 -11.66 -12.29
C SER A 287 4.85 -11.66 -11.57
N PRO A 288 5.98 -11.64 -12.30
CA PRO A 288 7.28 -11.42 -11.67
C PRO A 288 7.37 -10.07 -10.94
N TRP A 289 6.60 -9.07 -11.39
CA TRP A 289 6.52 -7.77 -10.72
C TRP A 289 5.93 -7.87 -9.31
N ALA A 290 5.05 -8.83 -9.04
CA ALA A 290 4.53 -9.04 -7.68
C ALA A 290 5.66 -9.42 -6.71
N ARG A 291 6.49 -10.40 -7.10
CA ARG A 291 7.65 -10.83 -6.31
C ARG A 291 8.72 -9.75 -6.20
N TRP A 292 8.98 -9.03 -7.30
CA TRP A 292 9.90 -7.90 -7.29
C TRP A 292 9.41 -6.82 -6.31
N GLY A 293 8.14 -6.43 -6.39
CA GLY A 293 7.53 -5.44 -5.52
C GLY A 293 7.54 -5.86 -4.05
N GLU A 294 7.29 -7.14 -3.77
CA GLU A 294 7.34 -7.70 -2.41
C GLU A 294 8.71 -7.52 -1.74
N LEU A 295 9.82 -7.62 -2.48
CA LEU A 295 11.17 -7.39 -1.93
C LEU A 295 11.31 -6.00 -1.30
N PHE A 296 10.65 -5.00 -1.91
CA PHE A 296 10.68 -3.60 -1.51
C PHE A 296 9.48 -3.19 -0.64
N ALA A 297 8.64 -4.15 -0.21
CA ALA A 297 7.47 -3.90 0.63
C ALA A 297 7.70 -4.34 2.08
N THR A 298 7.06 -3.65 3.03
CA THR A 298 7.03 -4.03 4.45
C THR A 298 6.09 -5.20 4.72
N HIS A 299 5.06 -5.36 3.89
CA HIS A 299 4.08 -6.42 3.98
C HIS A 299 4.31 -7.48 2.90
N PRO A 300 4.22 -8.77 3.23
CA PRO A 300 4.25 -9.83 2.24
C PRO A 300 2.96 -9.84 1.41
N LEU A 301 3.01 -10.48 0.24
CA LEU A 301 1.83 -10.65 -0.62
C LEU A 301 0.73 -11.43 0.12
N VAL A 302 -0.53 -11.10 -0.14
CA VAL A 302 -1.69 -11.73 0.51
C VAL A 302 -1.68 -13.23 0.25
N VAL A 303 -1.36 -13.66 -0.97
CA VAL A 303 -1.25 -15.09 -1.30
C VAL A 303 -0.18 -15.82 -0.49
N HIS A 304 0.92 -15.14 -0.14
CA HIS A 304 1.98 -15.73 0.68
C HIS A 304 1.57 -15.82 2.16
N ARG A 305 0.84 -14.82 2.68
CA ARG A 305 0.28 -14.84 4.05
C ARG A 305 -0.70 -15.98 4.25
N ILE A 306 -1.67 -16.10 3.34
CA ILE A 306 -2.66 -17.19 3.36
C ILE A 306 -1.94 -18.55 3.29
N ALA A 307 -0.97 -18.70 2.37
CA ALA A 307 -0.21 -19.93 2.22
C ALA A 307 0.64 -20.28 3.45
N ALA A 308 1.17 -19.28 4.16
CA ALA A 308 1.92 -19.48 5.39
C ALA A 308 1.01 -19.97 6.52
N LEU A 309 -0.17 -19.35 6.68
CA LEU A 309 -1.18 -19.75 7.66
C LEU A 309 -1.68 -21.18 7.43
N GLU A 310 -1.99 -21.56 6.19
CA GLU A 310 -2.43 -22.93 5.86
C GLU A 310 -1.36 -23.98 6.21
N ARG A 311 -0.07 -23.64 6.02
CA ARG A 311 1.04 -24.53 6.35
C ARG A 311 1.48 -24.48 7.81
N SER A 312 0.91 -23.57 8.61
CA SER A 312 1.36 -23.32 9.98
C SER A 312 1.09 -24.49 10.93
N GLY A 313 0.10 -25.33 10.64
CA GLY A 313 -0.36 -26.41 11.51
C GLY A 313 -0.96 -25.92 12.84
N LEU A 314 -1.28 -24.62 12.94
CA LEU A 314 -1.86 -24.03 14.14
C LEU A 314 -3.31 -24.50 14.34
N PRO A 315 -3.78 -24.59 15.60
CA PRO A 315 -5.22 -24.70 15.87
C PRO A 315 -5.95 -23.51 15.23
N GLY A 316 -6.95 -23.77 14.41
CA GLY A 316 -7.68 -22.73 13.68
C GLY A 316 -7.03 -22.28 12.37
N ALA A 317 -5.97 -22.97 11.90
CA ALA A 317 -5.40 -22.69 10.58
C ALA A 317 -6.49 -22.72 9.48
N PRO A 318 -6.41 -21.81 8.48
CA PRO A 318 -7.43 -21.70 7.44
C PRO A 318 -7.60 -23.01 6.67
N THR A 319 -8.84 -23.38 6.40
CA THR A 319 -9.18 -24.64 5.71
C THR A 319 -9.89 -24.42 4.37
N ARG A 320 -10.42 -23.21 4.14
CA ARG A 320 -11.32 -22.93 3.00
C ARG A 320 -10.60 -22.28 1.81
N TRP A 321 -9.35 -21.88 1.99
CA TRP A 321 -8.61 -21.05 1.04
C TRP A 321 -7.82 -21.84 0.00
N GLY A 322 -7.59 -23.14 0.21
CA GLY A 322 -6.82 -23.98 -0.69
C GLY A 322 -7.43 -24.06 -2.09
N ALA A 323 -8.76 -24.14 -2.20
CA ALA A 323 -9.48 -24.17 -3.47
C ALA A 323 -9.41 -22.82 -4.21
N VAL A 324 -9.50 -21.70 -3.50
CA VAL A 324 -9.34 -20.35 -4.09
C VAL A 324 -7.92 -20.15 -4.60
N ARG A 325 -6.92 -20.59 -3.84
CA ARG A 325 -5.52 -20.57 -4.25
C ARG A 325 -5.27 -21.46 -5.47
N ALA A 326 -5.87 -22.63 -5.52
CA ALA A 326 -5.79 -23.52 -6.68
C ALA A 326 -6.42 -22.86 -7.91
N ALA A 327 -7.58 -22.22 -7.77
CA ALA A 327 -8.20 -21.46 -8.85
C ALA A 327 -7.36 -20.25 -9.27
N ALA A 328 -6.65 -19.60 -8.34
CA ALA A 328 -5.72 -18.52 -8.61
C ALA A 328 -4.39 -18.97 -9.27
N ALA A 329 -4.22 -20.27 -9.54
CA ALA A 329 -3.04 -20.78 -10.22
C ALA A 329 -3.00 -20.29 -11.67
N ALA A 330 -1.79 -19.96 -12.14
CA ALA A 330 -1.55 -19.50 -13.50
C ALA A 330 -2.10 -20.47 -14.56
N ARG A 331 -2.86 -19.97 -15.52
CA ARG A 331 -3.29 -20.72 -16.71
C ARG A 331 -2.12 -20.87 -17.70
N PRO A 332 -2.19 -21.83 -18.64
CA PRO A 332 -1.17 -22.00 -19.68
C PRO A 332 -0.90 -20.68 -20.43
N GLY A 333 0.37 -20.35 -20.66
CA GLY A 333 0.78 -19.12 -21.35
C GLY A 333 0.83 -17.86 -20.48
N GLU A 334 0.03 -17.74 -19.41
CA GLU A 334 0.00 -16.53 -18.56
C GLU A 334 1.36 -16.23 -17.92
N ARG A 335 2.06 -17.25 -17.42
CA ARG A 335 3.41 -17.09 -16.84
C ARG A 335 4.42 -16.62 -17.88
N THR A 336 4.33 -17.15 -19.10
CA THR A 336 5.24 -16.80 -20.19
C THR A 336 5.01 -15.36 -20.62
N ALA A 337 3.75 -14.95 -20.79
CA ALA A 337 3.39 -13.57 -21.10
C ALA A 337 3.83 -12.59 -20.00
N ALA A 338 3.58 -12.93 -18.73
CA ALA A 338 4.00 -12.10 -17.59
C ALA A 338 5.53 -11.96 -17.50
N ARG A 339 6.28 -13.05 -17.76
CA ARG A 339 7.74 -13.01 -17.85
C ARG A 339 8.24 -12.18 -19.03
N GLY A 340 7.61 -12.33 -20.19
CA GLY A 340 7.94 -11.52 -21.38
C GLY A 340 7.77 -10.02 -21.10
N ARG A 341 6.63 -9.62 -20.52
CA ARG A 341 6.40 -8.23 -20.09
C ARG A 341 7.45 -7.76 -19.08
N PHE A 342 7.71 -8.55 -18.04
CA PHE A 342 8.73 -8.20 -17.04
C PHE A 342 10.12 -7.98 -17.67
N LEU A 343 10.54 -8.84 -18.60
CA LEU A 343 11.85 -8.73 -19.26
C LEU A 343 11.98 -7.46 -20.12
N VAL A 344 10.88 -6.99 -20.71
CA VAL A 344 10.86 -5.73 -21.48
C VAL A 344 10.77 -4.52 -20.55
N GLU A 345 9.92 -4.59 -19.53
CA GLU A 345 9.65 -3.47 -18.63
C GLU A 345 10.77 -3.22 -17.61
N LEU A 346 11.53 -4.24 -17.20
CA LEU A 346 12.61 -4.08 -16.21
C LEU A 346 13.75 -3.17 -16.72
N PRO A 347 14.28 -3.34 -17.94
CA PRO A 347 15.21 -2.38 -18.53
C PRO A 347 14.62 -0.97 -18.66
N LEU A 348 13.31 -0.82 -18.93
CA LEU A 348 12.68 0.50 -18.98
C LEU A 348 12.53 1.11 -17.58
N HIS A 349 12.32 0.28 -16.56
CA HIS A 349 12.19 0.70 -15.17
C HIS A 349 13.52 1.21 -14.60
N LEU A 350 14.64 0.55 -14.92
CA LEU A 350 15.96 0.83 -14.33
C LEU A 350 16.91 1.54 -15.29
N GLY A 351 16.83 1.24 -16.59
CA GLY A 351 17.83 1.62 -17.59
C GLY A 351 18.00 3.12 -17.76
N GLY A 352 16.92 3.90 -17.80
CA GLY A 352 17.01 5.35 -17.88
C GLY A 352 17.83 5.95 -16.73
N TRP A 353 17.58 5.49 -15.50
CA TRP A 353 18.34 5.91 -14.32
C TRP A 353 19.77 5.38 -14.33
N ALA A 354 19.98 4.13 -14.73
CA ALA A 354 21.30 3.52 -14.84
C ALA A 354 22.18 4.28 -15.84
N CYS A 355 21.63 4.68 -16.99
CA CYS A 355 22.33 5.48 -17.99
C CYS A 355 22.71 6.87 -17.45
N LEU A 356 21.83 7.55 -16.70
CA LEU A 356 22.16 8.84 -16.08
C LEU A 356 23.25 8.71 -15.01
N VAL A 357 23.18 7.66 -14.17
CA VAL A 357 24.22 7.37 -13.18
C VAL A 357 25.55 7.08 -13.86
N ALA A 358 25.55 6.24 -14.90
CA ALA A 358 26.75 5.95 -15.67
C ALA A 358 27.34 7.21 -16.34
N ALA A 359 26.49 8.07 -16.90
CA ALA A 359 26.91 9.33 -17.51
C ALA A 359 27.61 10.23 -16.49
N LEU A 360 27.03 10.36 -15.29
CA LEU A 360 27.61 11.13 -14.19
C LEU A 360 28.95 10.53 -13.72
N THR A 361 29.03 9.20 -13.57
CA THR A 361 30.27 8.52 -13.15
C THR A 361 31.39 8.74 -14.17
N VAL A 362 31.11 8.58 -15.47
CA VAL A 362 32.11 8.83 -16.53
C VAL A 362 32.57 10.28 -16.51
N ALA A 363 31.64 11.23 -16.36
CA ALA A 363 31.95 12.66 -16.30
C ALA A 363 32.80 13.04 -15.07
N GLN A 364 32.53 12.44 -13.90
CA GLN A 364 33.21 12.77 -12.64
C GLN A 364 34.60 12.14 -12.51
N HIS A 365 34.78 10.92 -13.00
CA HIS A 365 36.03 10.16 -12.82
C HIS A 365 37.00 10.29 -13.98
N HIS A 366 36.68 11.12 -14.99
CA HIS A 366 37.47 11.28 -16.22
C HIS A 366 37.91 9.92 -16.79
N LEU A 367 37.02 8.93 -16.75
CA LEU A 367 37.33 7.60 -17.25
C LEU A 367 37.67 7.73 -18.73
N ASP A 368 38.80 7.14 -19.14
CA ASP A 368 39.35 7.23 -20.52
C ASP A 368 38.50 6.49 -21.57
N VAL A 369 37.24 6.20 -21.23
CA VAL A 369 36.28 5.45 -22.02
C VAL A 369 35.51 6.44 -22.91
N GLY A 370 36.09 6.80 -24.05
CA GLY A 370 35.41 7.50 -25.14
C GLY A 370 35.07 8.98 -24.91
N GLY A 371 35.56 9.57 -23.82
CA GLY A 371 35.52 11.01 -23.60
C GLY A 371 34.10 11.61 -23.46
N PRO A 372 33.93 12.91 -23.74
CA PRO A 372 32.67 13.63 -23.55
C PRO A 372 31.49 13.05 -24.37
N ARG A 373 31.80 12.50 -25.55
CA ARG A 373 30.85 11.79 -26.42
C ARG A 373 30.18 10.59 -25.73
N THR A 374 30.86 9.86 -24.85
CA THR A 374 30.26 8.75 -24.09
C THR A 374 29.16 9.24 -23.16
N VAL A 375 29.39 10.38 -22.49
CA VAL A 375 28.40 11.03 -21.62
C VAL A 375 27.18 11.44 -22.45
N ALA A 376 27.40 12.05 -23.61
CA ALA A 376 26.35 12.46 -24.53
C ALA A 376 25.47 11.26 -24.99
N VAL A 377 26.10 10.14 -25.38
CA VAL A 377 25.39 8.90 -25.74
C VAL A 377 24.56 8.36 -24.57
N LEU A 378 25.13 8.29 -23.36
CA LEU A 378 24.43 7.79 -22.19
C LEU A 378 23.23 8.67 -21.79
N VAL A 379 23.37 9.99 -21.87
CA VAL A 379 22.27 10.93 -21.60
C VAL A 379 21.17 10.81 -22.67
N ALA A 380 21.53 10.68 -23.95
CA ALA A 380 20.56 10.48 -25.02
C ALA A 380 19.81 9.13 -24.85
N ALA A 381 20.54 8.05 -24.57
CA ALA A 381 19.95 6.74 -24.29
C ALA A 381 19.02 6.78 -23.06
N ALA A 382 19.41 7.49 -21.99
CA ALA A 382 18.56 7.71 -20.83
C ALA A 382 17.25 8.42 -21.22
N GLY A 383 17.35 9.48 -22.03
CA GLY A 383 16.20 10.22 -22.54
C GLY A 383 15.22 9.33 -23.29
N VAL A 384 15.71 8.51 -24.23
CA VAL A 384 14.87 7.55 -24.98
C VAL A 384 14.15 6.59 -24.03
N LEU A 385 14.88 5.95 -23.11
CA LEU A 385 14.30 4.99 -22.16
C LEU A 385 13.26 5.64 -21.25
N LEU A 386 13.51 6.87 -20.78
CA LEU A 386 12.58 7.62 -19.94
C LEU A 386 11.34 8.08 -20.70
N VAL A 387 11.45 8.41 -21.99
CA VAL A 387 10.29 8.74 -22.85
C VAL A 387 9.44 7.49 -23.08
N VAL A 388 10.05 6.36 -23.44
CA VAL A 388 9.32 5.09 -23.63
C VAL A 388 8.64 4.67 -22.33
N ARG A 389 9.33 4.76 -21.19
CA ARG A 389 8.72 4.52 -19.88
C ARG A 389 7.56 5.47 -19.58
N ALA A 390 7.69 6.76 -19.89
CA ALA A 390 6.60 7.72 -19.70
C ALA A 390 5.36 7.34 -20.54
N ALA A 391 5.58 6.88 -21.77
CA ALA A 391 4.52 6.42 -22.66
C ALA A 391 3.80 5.15 -22.18
N LEU A 392 4.52 4.21 -21.57
CA LEU A 392 3.91 3.02 -20.96
C LEU A 392 3.20 3.35 -19.64
N ARG A 393 3.75 4.27 -18.85
CA ARG A 393 3.21 4.64 -17.53
C ARG A 393 1.99 5.54 -17.63
N SER A 394 1.92 6.38 -18.65
CA SER A 394 0.81 7.32 -18.87
C SER A 394 0.44 7.40 -20.34
N PRO A 395 -0.07 6.30 -20.92
CA PRO A 395 -0.53 6.30 -22.30
C PRO A 395 -1.55 7.41 -22.52
N LEU A 396 -1.38 8.18 -23.59
CA LEU A 396 -2.23 9.32 -23.93
C LEU A 396 -3.53 8.92 -24.65
N GLY A 397 -3.76 7.62 -24.84
CA GLY A 397 -4.96 7.07 -25.47
C GLY A 397 -6.25 7.41 -24.72
N ALA A 398 -7.38 7.12 -25.36
CA ALA A 398 -8.69 7.30 -24.74
C ALA A 398 -8.82 6.33 -23.54
N PRO A 399 -9.34 6.79 -22.39
CA PRO A 399 -9.56 5.91 -21.25
C PRO A 399 -10.66 4.89 -21.57
N GLU A 400 -10.43 3.64 -21.20
CA GLU A 400 -11.42 2.57 -21.28
C GLU A 400 -12.46 2.77 -20.17
N PRO A 401 -13.78 2.79 -20.48
CA PRO A 401 -14.80 2.83 -19.44
C PRO A 401 -14.79 1.52 -18.64
N VAL A 402 -14.81 1.64 -17.32
CA VAL A 402 -14.84 0.51 -16.39
C VAL A 402 -16.10 0.64 -15.55
N ASP A 403 -16.98 -0.34 -15.69
CA ASP A 403 -18.30 -0.35 -15.03
C ASP A 403 -18.19 -0.79 -13.56
N GLU A 404 -17.25 -1.68 -13.25
CA GLU A 404 -17.01 -2.22 -11.91
C GLU A 404 -15.52 -2.11 -11.54
N ALA A 405 -15.21 -1.44 -10.43
CA ALA A 405 -13.87 -1.29 -9.87
C ALA A 405 -13.21 -2.64 -9.61
N ALA A 406 -13.96 -3.65 -9.13
CA ALA A 406 -13.43 -4.98 -8.88
C ALA A 406 -12.98 -5.70 -10.17
N SER A 407 -13.51 -5.35 -11.35
CA SER A 407 -13.06 -5.93 -12.63
C SER A 407 -11.61 -5.57 -12.97
N LEU A 408 -11.10 -4.46 -12.42
CA LEU A 408 -9.69 -4.07 -12.53
C LEU A 408 -8.76 -5.13 -11.93
N LEU A 409 -9.24 -5.90 -10.95
CA LEU A 409 -8.44 -6.95 -10.33
C LEU A 409 -8.11 -8.09 -11.30
N GLU A 410 -8.90 -8.26 -12.36
CA GLU A 410 -8.71 -9.29 -13.38
C GLU A 410 -7.64 -8.90 -14.42
N ARG A 411 -7.26 -7.62 -14.47
CA ARG A 411 -6.26 -7.09 -15.42
C ARG A 411 -4.86 -7.57 -15.08
N LEU A 412 -4.42 -8.63 -15.77
CA LEU A 412 -3.05 -9.16 -15.67
C LEU A 412 -2.02 -8.35 -16.48
N ASP A 413 -2.49 -7.45 -17.33
CA ASP A 413 -1.71 -6.57 -18.20
C ASP A 413 -1.27 -5.26 -17.54
N ALA A 414 -1.80 -4.93 -16.37
CA ALA A 414 -1.31 -3.84 -15.55
C ALA A 414 -0.08 -4.25 -14.71
N GLY A 415 0.89 -3.36 -14.63
CA GLY A 415 2.10 -3.52 -13.82
C GLY A 415 2.57 -2.18 -13.23
N PRO A 416 3.78 -2.15 -12.65
CA PRO A 416 4.36 -0.91 -12.14
C PRO A 416 4.85 0.03 -13.25
N VAL A 417 5.09 -0.48 -14.47
CA VAL A 417 5.58 0.29 -15.62
C VAL A 417 4.47 0.51 -16.63
N GLY A 418 3.88 -0.57 -17.17
CA GLY A 418 2.74 -0.52 -18.07
C GLY A 418 1.44 -0.26 -17.32
N ALA A 419 0.75 0.82 -17.66
CA ALA A 419 -0.52 1.20 -17.06
C ALA A 419 -1.66 1.08 -18.07
N VAL A 420 -2.88 0.85 -17.58
CA VAL A 420 -4.08 0.80 -18.40
C VAL A 420 -4.86 2.11 -18.24
N PRO A 421 -5.16 2.87 -19.31
CA PRO A 421 -5.95 4.08 -19.19
C PRO A 421 -7.42 3.72 -18.91
N VAL A 422 -7.98 4.22 -17.81
CA VAL A 422 -9.33 3.86 -17.34
C VAL A 422 -10.17 5.10 -16.99
N SER A 423 -11.49 4.93 -17.10
CA SER A 423 -12.51 5.87 -16.63
C SER A 423 -13.48 5.14 -15.71
N LEU A 424 -13.58 5.58 -14.46
CA LEU A 424 -14.37 4.97 -13.40
C LEU A 424 -15.41 5.97 -12.90
N ARG A 425 -16.60 5.46 -12.55
CA ARG A 425 -17.61 6.21 -11.81
C ARG A 425 -17.83 5.55 -10.46
N GLY A 426 -17.99 6.36 -9.43
CA GLY A 426 -18.28 5.89 -8.09
C GLY A 426 -18.24 7.01 -7.09
N ARG A 427 -18.39 6.67 -5.82
CA ARG A 427 -18.39 7.62 -4.71
C ARG A 427 -17.02 7.67 -4.05
N ILE A 428 -16.54 8.86 -3.71
CA ILE A 428 -15.36 8.97 -2.83
C ILE A 428 -15.79 8.75 -1.37
N VAL A 429 -15.23 7.74 -0.73
CA VAL A 429 -15.58 7.35 0.65
C VAL A 429 -14.51 7.72 1.68
N GLY A 430 -13.29 8.06 1.24
CA GLY A 430 -12.17 8.31 2.13
C GLY A 430 -11.00 8.97 1.42
N ARG A 431 -9.98 9.33 2.20
CA ARG A 431 -8.88 10.19 1.78
C ARG A 431 -7.49 9.61 1.99
N GLY A 432 -7.29 8.31 2.25
CA GLY A 432 -5.92 7.80 2.44
C GLY A 432 -5.46 7.76 3.91
N GLY A 433 -6.36 8.00 4.87
CA GLY A 433 -6.12 7.78 6.30
C GLY A 433 -5.26 8.81 7.06
N TYR A 434 -4.99 10.02 6.53
CA TYR A 434 -4.34 11.11 7.29
C TYR A 434 -4.79 12.51 6.84
N VAL A 435 -4.67 13.54 7.71
CA VAL A 435 -5.28 14.88 7.54
C VAL A 435 -4.93 15.56 6.21
N ALA A 436 -3.67 15.47 5.81
CA ALA A 436 -3.17 16.17 4.63
C ALA A 436 -3.13 15.29 3.37
N SER A 437 -3.81 14.14 3.40
CA SER A 437 -3.73 13.20 2.31
C SER A 437 -4.46 13.71 1.07
N PRO A 438 -3.78 13.76 -0.09
CA PRO A 438 -4.39 14.23 -1.33
C PRO A 438 -5.07 13.10 -2.12
N ASP A 439 -4.87 11.87 -1.67
CA ASP A 439 -5.32 10.67 -2.36
C ASP A 439 -6.79 10.39 -1.95
N PHE A 440 -7.48 9.60 -2.76
CA PHE A 440 -8.90 9.29 -2.55
C PHE A 440 -9.13 7.80 -2.56
N VAL A 441 -10.26 7.37 -1.99
CA VAL A 441 -10.76 6.00 -2.17
C VAL A 441 -12.09 6.08 -2.90
N LEU A 442 -12.11 5.58 -4.13
CA LEU A 442 -13.33 5.45 -4.92
C LEU A 442 -13.99 4.12 -4.58
N ALA A 443 -15.28 4.16 -4.28
CA ALA A 443 -16.11 3.00 -4.03
C ALA A 443 -17.24 2.93 -5.06
N ASP A 444 -17.55 1.71 -5.50
CA ASP A 444 -18.75 1.39 -6.24
C ASP A 444 -19.42 0.13 -5.66
N ASP A 445 -20.40 -0.41 -6.39
CA ASP A 445 -21.16 -1.58 -5.95
C ASP A 445 -20.34 -2.89 -5.92
N SER A 446 -19.16 -2.89 -6.53
CA SER A 446 -18.28 -4.06 -6.65
C SER A 446 -17.12 -4.05 -5.65
N GLY A 447 -16.71 -2.87 -5.18
CA GLY A 447 -15.61 -2.72 -4.25
C GLY A 447 -15.04 -1.31 -4.18
N ILE A 448 -13.79 -1.22 -3.71
CA ILE A 448 -13.04 0.04 -3.62
C ILE A 448 -11.73 -0.02 -4.41
N VAL A 449 -11.31 1.13 -4.92
CA VAL A 449 -10.02 1.32 -5.58
C VAL A 449 -9.35 2.61 -5.09
N PRO A 450 -8.12 2.55 -4.58
CA PRO A 450 -7.34 3.74 -4.25
C PRO A 450 -7.02 4.58 -5.48
N ILE A 451 -7.21 5.89 -5.37
CA ILE A 451 -6.94 6.89 -6.39
C ILE A 451 -5.80 7.79 -5.91
N VAL A 452 -4.67 7.76 -6.59
CA VAL A 452 -3.45 8.47 -6.18
C VAL A 452 -3.34 9.80 -6.94
N TYR A 453 -3.35 10.91 -6.20
CA TYR A 453 -3.26 12.28 -6.73
C TYR A 453 -1.82 12.78 -6.77
N LEU A 454 -1.13 12.72 -7.92
CA LEU A 454 0.26 13.21 -8.00
C LEU A 454 0.33 14.66 -8.52
N GLN A 455 1.34 15.41 -8.06
CA GLN A 455 1.71 16.71 -8.64
C GLN A 455 3.22 16.83 -8.72
N PRO A 456 3.75 17.52 -9.75
CA PRO A 456 5.18 17.58 -9.98
C PRO A 456 5.92 18.49 -9.00
N PHE A 457 5.21 19.44 -8.40
CA PHE A 457 5.80 20.41 -7.49
C PHE A 457 5.81 19.89 -6.05
N PRO A 458 6.94 19.97 -5.33
CA PRO A 458 7.00 19.66 -3.90
C PRO A 458 5.96 20.44 -3.11
N GLY A 459 5.29 19.78 -2.16
CA GLY A 459 4.27 20.40 -1.30
C GLY A 459 2.89 20.61 -1.95
N ALA A 460 2.78 20.62 -3.27
CA ALA A 460 1.48 20.82 -3.96
C ALA A 460 0.46 19.74 -3.60
N ARG A 461 0.92 18.49 -3.42
CA ARG A 461 0.11 17.38 -2.91
C ARG A 461 -0.48 17.70 -1.54
N THR A 462 0.37 18.03 -0.57
CA THR A 462 -0.05 18.37 0.80
C THR A 462 -0.99 19.57 0.82
N PHE A 463 -0.69 20.61 0.03
CA PHE A 463 -1.54 21.79 -0.09
C PHE A 463 -2.93 21.45 -0.61
N PHE A 464 -3.02 20.65 -1.69
CA PHE A 464 -4.31 20.20 -2.21
C PHE A 464 -5.07 19.35 -1.19
N GLY A 465 -4.39 18.45 -0.48
CA GLY A 465 -4.96 17.69 0.62
C GLY A 465 -5.57 18.62 1.68
N LEU A 466 -4.89 19.68 2.08
CA LEU A 466 -5.40 20.58 3.13
C LEU A 466 -6.51 21.54 2.69
N THR A 467 -6.68 21.78 1.39
CA THR A 467 -7.53 22.90 0.91
C THR A 467 -8.66 22.50 -0.03
N GLY A 468 -8.50 21.43 -0.81
CA GLY A 468 -9.41 21.11 -1.91
C GLY A 468 -9.89 19.66 -1.98
N ALA A 469 -9.22 18.73 -1.29
CA ALA A 469 -9.60 17.32 -1.36
C ALA A 469 -10.97 17.02 -0.72
N ASP A 470 -11.38 17.75 0.33
CA ASP A 470 -12.68 17.56 0.99
C ASP A 470 -13.88 17.82 0.07
N ALA A 471 -13.70 18.61 -0.99
CA ALA A 471 -14.76 18.92 -1.94
C ALA A 471 -15.26 17.69 -2.71
N PHE A 472 -14.50 16.59 -2.71
CA PHE A 472 -14.84 15.35 -3.42
C PHE A 472 -15.37 14.25 -2.51
N VAL A 473 -15.20 14.36 -1.19
CA VAL A 473 -15.62 13.32 -0.22
C VAL A 473 -17.15 13.24 -0.18
N ASP A 474 -17.67 12.02 -0.07
CA ASP A 474 -19.10 11.69 -0.05
C ASP A 474 -19.87 12.13 -1.32
N GLN A 475 -19.16 12.34 -2.43
CA GLN A 475 -19.75 12.70 -3.72
C GLN A 475 -19.55 11.62 -4.77
N GLU A 476 -20.52 11.49 -5.66
CA GLU A 476 -20.35 10.79 -6.93
C GLU A 476 -19.34 11.54 -7.80
N VAL A 477 -18.37 10.82 -8.34
CA VAL A 477 -17.28 11.37 -9.14
C VAL A 477 -17.08 10.57 -10.42
N LEU A 478 -16.63 11.26 -11.45
CA LEU A 478 -16.02 10.66 -12.64
C LEU A 478 -14.50 10.81 -12.52
N VAL A 479 -13.82 9.68 -12.41
CA VAL A 479 -12.35 9.60 -12.34
C VAL A 479 -11.82 9.10 -13.66
N THR A 480 -10.87 9.83 -14.26
CA THR A 480 -10.04 9.33 -15.35
C THR A 480 -8.60 9.23 -14.88
N GLY A 481 -7.88 8.21 -15.32
CA GLY A 481 -6.52 7.96 -14.89
C GLY A 481 -5.90 6.73 -15.52
N TRP A 482 -4.87 6.22 -14.85
CA TRP A 482 -4.14 5.04 -15.29
C TRP A 482 -4.14 3.99 -14.18
N PHE A 483 -4.76 2.85 -14.43
CA PHE A 483 -4.76 1.70 -13.53
C PHE A 483 -3.41 0.99 -13.55
N LEU A 484 -2.91 0.71 -12.34
CA LEU A 484 -1.58 0.19 -12.06
C LEU A 484 -1.67 -0.87 -10.97
N ARG A 485 -0.71 -1.81 -11.00
CA ARG A 485 -0.54 -2.80 -9.94
C ARG A 485 0.90 -2.81 -9.43
N ALA A 486 1.07 -2.43 -8.16
CA ALA A 486 2.38 -2.44 -7.49
C ALA A 486 2.30 -2.30 -5.96
N PRO A 487 2.49 -3.38 -5.19
CA PRO A 487 1.87 -4.71 -5.29
C PRO A 487 0.32 -4.68 -5.12
N GLY A 488 -0.24 -3.63 -4.54
CA GLY A 488 -1.68 -3.37 -4.52
C GLY A 488 -2.20 -2.72 -5.81
N PRO A 489 -3.51 -2.81 -6.10
CA PRO A 489 -4.17 -2.10 -7.20
C PRO A 489 -4.39 -0.63 -6.84
N TYR A 490 -4.14 0.29 -7.78
CA TYR A 490 -4.51 1.70 -7.64
C TYR A 490 -4.65 2.37 -9.00
N VAL A 491 -5.29 3.54 -9.03
CA VAL A 491 -5.39 4.39 -10.22
C VAL A 491 -4.59 5.66 -9.98
N GLU A 492 -3.58 5.91 -10.82
CA GLU A 492 -2.92 7.22 -10.87
C GLU A 492 -3.86 8.21 -11.53
N LEU A 493 -4.27 9.25 -10.78
CA LEU A 493 -5.27 10.21 -11.24
C LEU A 493 -4.77 11.01 -12.43
N ARG A 494 -5.61 11.19 -13.46
CA ARG A 494 -5.48 12.23 -14.48
C ARG A 494 -6.42 13.39 -14.20
N SER A 495 -7.70 13.09 -14.01
CA SER A 495 -8.72 14.09 -13.63
C SER A 495 -9.82 13.47 -12.80
N ILE A 496 -10.37 14.25 -11.88
CA ILE A 496 -11.58 13.93 -11.11
C ILE A 496 -12.58 15.07 -11.28
N THR A 497 -13.83 14.71 -11.48
CA THR A 497 -14.96 15.64 -11.58
C THR A 497 -16.05 15.16 -10.64
N GLY A 498 -16.39 15.96 -9.63
CA GLY A 498 -17.48 15.67 -8.71
C GLY A 498 -18.83 16.14 -9.22
N ALA A 499 -19.90 15.53 -8.72
CA ALA A 499 -21.28 15.92 -9.02
C ALA A 499 -21.59 17.39 -8.65
N SER A 500 -20.87 17.95 -7.69
CA SER A 500 -20.90 19.38 -7.32
C SER A 500 -20.33 20.33 -8.38
N GLY A 501 -19.71 19.80 -9.44
CA GLY A 501 -19.01 20.58 -10.47
C GLY A 501 -17.56 20.90 -10.14
N HIS A 502 -17.08 20.57 -8.94
CA HIS A 502 -15.66 20.67 -8.60
C HIS A 502 -14.83 19.74 -9.48
N THR A 503 -13.69 20.24 -9.97
CA THR A 503 -12.75 19.46 -10.78
C THR A 503 -11.34 19.61 -10.25
N ALA A 504 -10.57 18.52 -10.29
CA ALA A 504 -9.14 18.53 -10.01
C ALA A 504 -8.40 17.69 -11.05
N ARG A 505 -7.16 18.08 -11.34
CA ARG A 505 -6.31 17.43 -12.35
C ARG A 505 -4.92 17.19 -11.79
N SER A 506 -4.34 16.05 -12.14
CA SER A 506 -2.93 15.76 -11.90
C SER A 506 -2.10 16.20 -13.11
N TRP A 507 -1.00 16.90 -12.87
CA TRP A 507 -0.05 17.28 -13.93
C TRP A 507 1.24 16.46 -13.89
N GLN A 508 1.28 15.42 -13.05
CA GLN A 508 2.47 14.57 -12.90
C GLN A 508 2.88 13.91 -14.22
N PHE A 509 1.90 13.47 -15.01
CA PHE A 509 2.18 12.84 -16.29
C PHE A 509 2.81 13.83 -17.29
N VAL A 510 2.36 15.09 -17.32
CA VAL A 510 2.94 16.13 -18.17
C VAL A 510 4.39 16.38 -17.78
N ALA A 511 4.66 16.54 -16.47
CA ALA A 511 6.02 16.72 -15.99
C ALA A 511 6.91 15.51 -16.29
N ARG A 512 6.38 14.29 -16.20
CA ARG A 512 7.08 13.07 -16.58
C ARG A 512 7.51 13.11 -18.04
N TYR A 513 6.61 13.44 -18.95
CA TYR A 513 6.94 13.60 -20.38
C TYR A 513 7.92 14.74 -20.61
N ALA A 514 7.68 15.91 -20.03
CA ALA A 514 8.54 17.09 -20.20
C ALA A 514 9.97 16.84 -19.72
N LEU A 515 10.14 16.23 -18.55
CA LEU A 515 11.46 15.88 -18.01
C LEU A 515 12.16 14.83 -18.88
N SER A 516 11.46 13.78 -19.31
CA SER A 516 12.02 12.77 -20.19
C SER A 516 12.49 13.35 -21.54
N LEU A 517 11.69 14.25 -22.13
CA LEU A 517 12.03 14.94 -23.37
C LEU A 517 13.19 15.93 -23.17
N ALA A 518 13.26 16.62 -22.03
CA ALA A 518 14.38 17.51 -21.72
C ALA A 518 15.70 16.74 -21.61
N VAL A 519 15.72 15.58 -20.94
CA VAL A 519 16.91 14.71 -20.87
C VAL A 519 17.32 14.26 -22.27
N LEU A 520 16.36 13.86 -23.11
CA LEU A 520 16.63 13.47 -24.49
C LEU A 520 17.21 14.62 -25.32
N LEU A 521 16.64 15.83 -25.19
CA LEU A 521 17.11 17.02 -25.88
C LEU A 521 18.55 17.38 -25.46
N VAL A 522 18.84 17.35 -24.16
CA VAL A 522 20.20 17.59 -23.65
C VAL A 522 21.17 16.58 -24.25
N GLY A 523 20.83 15.29 -24.23
CA GLY A 523 21.67 14.26 -24.85
C GLY A 523 21.90 14.49 -26.35
N ALA A 524 20.85 14.87 -27.09
CA ALA A 524 20.95 15.16 -28.52
C ALA A 524 21.82 16.40 -28.81
N VAL A 525 21.71 17.46 -27.99
CA VAL A 525 22.54 18.67 -28.11
C VAL A 525 24.00 18.36 -27.82
N LEU A 526 24.30 17.61 -26.76
CA LEU A 526 25.67 17.20 -26.44
C LEU A 526 26.29 16.40 -27.59
N LEU A 527 25.53 15.48 -28.19
CA LEU A 527 25.97 14.71 -29.36
C LEU A 527 26.22 15.61 -30.59
N ALA A 528 25.36 16.60 -30.84
CA ALA A 528 25.49 17.51 -31.98
C ALA A 528 26.68 18.46 -31.84
N LEU A 529 27.00 18.88 -30.62
CA LEU A 529 28.14 19.74 -30.32
C LEU A 529 29.47 18.98 -30.20
N ASN A 530 29.45 17.64 -30.31
CA ASN A 530 30.58 16.76 -30.06
C ASN A 530 31.25 17.02 -28.70
N LEU A 531 30.41 17.38 -27.71
CA LEU A 531 30.73 17.66 -26.31
C LEU A 531 30.46 16.45 -25.42
#